data_AF-A0A2K0UPC9-F1
#
_entry.id   AF-A0A2K0UPC9-F1
#
_cell.length_a   1.000
_cell.length_b   1.000
_cell.length_c   1.000
_cell.angle_alpha   90.00
_cell.angle_beta   90.00
_cell.angle_gamma   90.00
#
_symmetry.space_group_name_H-M   'P 1'
#
loop_
_entity.id
_entity.type
_entity.pdbx_description
1 polymer ?
#
loop_
_entity_poly.entity_id
_entity_poly.type
_entity_poly.pdbx_seq_one_letter_code
_entity_poly.pdbx_strand_id
1 'polypeptide(L)'
;MRQWSYKNQMGYRIYAIGNGEGRRNARMMPPLQYSNEGKVIILPGEIYCRWRGPTGRICQKNTAFDHQAGLYLHYRRHHDLEPERRTVTGFTYAYNQELDEWYTQVSRGDKPNWIPKKPFRFPTAAKRRKSDSADTTTPEEESP
;
A
#
# COMPACT_ATOMS: atom_id res chain seq x y z
N MET A 1 14.51 18.71 -10.93
CA MET A 1 13.18 18.37 -11.47
C MET A 1 12.31 17.88 -10.32
N ARG A 2 11.12 18.46 -10.08
CA ARG A 2 10.22 17.93 -9.03
C ARG A 2 9.71 16.57 -9.46
N GLN A 3 9.89 15.55 -8.61
CA GLN A 3 9.34 14.22 -8.83
C GLN A 3 7.81 14.30 -8.76
N TRP A 4 7.16 13.86 -9.83
CA TRP A 4 5.69 13.82 -9.91
C TRP A 4 5.15 12.76 -8.93
N SER A 5 4.09 13.09 -8.17
CA SER A 5 3.49 12.21 -7.17
C SER A 5 2.00 12.50 -7.01
N TYR A 6 1.18 11.45 -6.84
CA TYR A 6 -0.26 11.58 -6.56
C TYR A 6 -0.56 12.47 -5.35
N LYS A 7 0.37 12.55 -4.38
CA LYS A 7 0.17 13.38 -3.17
C LYS A 7 0.11 14.88 -3.47
N ASN A 8 0.67 15.32 -4.59
CA ASN A 8 0.65 16.71 -5.02
C ASN A 8 -0.61 17.05 -5.82
N GLN A 9 -1.42 16.05 -6.17
CA GLN A 9 -2.61 16.20 -7.00
C GLN A 9 -3.83 16.58 -6.18
N MET A 10 -4.78 17.24 -6.83
CA MET A 10 -5.96 17.80 -6.15
C MET A 10 -6.82 16.72 -5.49
N GLY A 11 -6.98 15.56 -6.14
CA GLY A 11 -7.77 14.44 -5.60
C GLY A 11 -7.28 13.99 -4.23
N TYR A 12 -5.97 13.78 -4.09
CA TYR A 12 -5.38 13.42 -2.80
C TYR A 12 -5.48 14.55 -1.76
N ARG A 13 -5.28 15.80 -2.17
CA ARG A 13 -5.38 16.95 -1.26
C ARG A 13 -6.79 17.10 -0.69
N ILE A 14 -7.83 16.97 -1.52
CA ILE A 14 -9.24 16.98 -1.08
C ILE A 14 -9.49 15.80 -0.14
N TYR A 15 -9.02 14.60 -0.50
CA TYR A 15 -9.10 13.43 0.38
C TYR A 15 -8.47 13.69 1.75
N ALA A 16 -7.25 14.23 1.79
CA ALA A 16 -6.50 14.46 3.02
C ALA A 16 -7.17 15.52 3.91
N ILE A 17 -7.68 16.60 3.32
CA ILE A 17 -8.43 17.65 4.02
C ILE A 17 -9.72 17.09 4.65
N GLY A 18 -10.33 16.07 4.03
CA GLY A 18 -11.52 15.41 4.53
C GLY A 18 -12.75 16.30 4.42
N ASN A 19 -13.36 16.68 5.54
CA ASN A 19 -14.54 17.56 5.61
C ASN A 19 -14.20 19.05 5.75
N GLY A 20 -12.91 19.43 5.70
CA GLY A 20 -12.45 20.80 5.94
C GLY A 20 -11.98 21.07 7.38
N GLU A 21 -12.30 20.18 8.33
CA GLU A 21 -11.91 20.27 9.74
C GLU A 21 -10.83 19.23 10.12
N GLY A 22 -10.18 18.61 9.13
CA GLY A 22 -9.26 17.49 9.37
C GLY A 22 -9.94 16.20 9.82
N ARG A 23 -11.27 16.11 9.62
CA ARG A 23 -12.05 14.90 9.88
C ARG A 23 -12.43 14.22 8.57
N ARG A 24 -12.57 12.91 8.64
CA ARG A 24 -12.99 12.04 7.54
C ARG A 24 -14.35 12.47 7.00
N ASN A 25 -14.41 12.77 5.70
CA ASN A 25 -15.67 12.93 5.00
C ASN A 25 -16.28 11.55 4.69
N ALA A 26 -17.33 11.17 5.43
CA ALA A 26 -17.97 9.85 5.29
C ALA A 26 -18.54 9.60 3.88
N ARG A 27 -18.93 10.65 3.14
CA ARG A 27 -19.43 10.54 1.76
C ARG A 27 -18.33 10.15 0.78
N MET A 28 -17.07 10.45 1.09
CA MET A 28 -15.95 10.10 0.22
C MET A 28 -15.48 8.66 0.43
N MET A 29 -15.66 8.11 1.63
CA MET A 29 -15.07 6.82 2.01
C MET A 29 -15.59 5.64 1.17
N PRO A 30 -14.75 5.03 0.30
CA PRO A 30 -15.13 3.82 -0.41
C PRO A 30 -15.25 2.63 0.52
N PRO A 31 -15.96 1.57 0.09
CA PRO A 31 -15.96 0.29 0.79
C PRO A 31 -14.53 -0.21 1.00
N LEU A 32 -14.33 -0.99 2.06
CA LEU A 32 -13.09 -1.72 2.24
C LEU A 32 -12.90 -2.73 1.12
N GLN A 33 -11.70 -2.77 0.60
CA GLN A 33 -11.25 -3.76 -0.36
C GLN A 33 -10.37 -4.78 0.36
N TYR A 34 -10.39 -6.02 -0.11
CA TYR A 34 -9.66 -7.14 0.49
C TYR A 34 -8.79 -7.80 -0.56
N SER A 35 -7.64 -8.33 -0.13
CA SER A 35 -6.82 -9.21 -0.97
C SER A 35 -7.46 -10.59 -1.08
N ASN A 36 -6.92 -11.43 -1.96
CA ASN A 36 -7.35 -12.83 -2.10
C ASN A 36 -7.13 -13.65 -0.80
N GLU A 37 -6.28 -13.18 0.11
CA GLU A 37 -6.05 -13.79 1.43
C GLU A 37 -7.00 -13.25 2.51
N GLY A 38 -8.00 -12.43 2.14
CA GLY A 38 -8.93 -11.81 3.08
C GLY A 38 -8.33 -10.66 3.90
N LYS A 39 -7.13 -10.18 3.56
CA LYS A 39 -6.47 -9.07 4.26
C LYS A 39 -6.99 -7.72 3.76
N VAL A 40 -7.13 -6.75 4.66
CA VAL A 40 -7.59 -5.41 4.30
C VAL A 40 -6.54 -4.70 3.45
N ILE A 41 -6.95 -4.17 2.31
CA ILE A 41 -6.09 -3.36 1.45
C ILE A 41 -6.17 -1.90 1.89
N ILE A 42 -5.02 -1.38 2.32
CA ILE A 42 -4.83 0.04 2.65
C ILE A 42 -3.89 0.62 1.60
N LEU A 43 -4.38 1.56 0.80
CA LEU A 43 -3.58 2.19 -0.25
C LEU A 43 -2.55 3.18 0.33
N PRO A 44 -1.43 3.42 -0.38
CA PRO A 44 -0.51 4.48 -0.02
C PRO A 44 -1.22 5.83 0.13
N GLY A 45 -0.89 6.54 1.21
CA GLY A 45 -1.49 7.83 1.54
C GLY A 45 -2.83 7.75 2.25
N GLU A 46 -3.41 6.55 2.46
CA GLU A 46 -4.62 6.45 3.25
C GLU A 46 -4.34 6.82 4.72
N ILE A 47 -5.10 7.79 5.22
CA ILE A 47 -5.00 8.31 6.59
C ILE A 47 -6.31 8.20 7.37
N TYR A 48 -7.38 7.64 6.80
CA TYR A 48 -8.67 7.50 7.47
C TYR A 48 -9.10 6.03 7.54
N CYS A 49 -9.71 5.64 8.66
CA CYS A 49 -10.38 4.35 8.76
C CYS A 49 -11.67 4.36 7.91
N ARG A 50 -11.88 3.31 7.12
CA ARG A 50 -13.04 3.14 6.24
C ARG A 50 -13.93 1.97 6.65
N TRP A 51 -13.56 1.27 7.72
CA TRP A 51 -14.30 0.11 8.19
C TRP A 51 -15.76 0.44 8.48
N ARG A 52 -16.64 -0.47 8.09
CA ARG A 52 -18.07 -0.43 8.38
C ARG A 52 -18.42 -1.70 9.14
N GLY A 53 -19.13 -1.52 10.25
CA GLY A 53 -19.63 -2.65 11.03
C GLY A 53 -20.83 -3.34 10.37
N PRO A 54 -21.39 -4.37 11.01
CA PRO A 54 -22.52 -5.15 10.49
C PRO A 54 -23.75 -4.29 10.13
N THR A 55 -23.96 -3.18 10.84
CA THR A 55 -25.08 -2.26 10.60
C THR A 55 -24.78 -1.20 9.51
N GLY A 56 -23.66 -1.33 8.78
CA GLY A 56 -23.21 -0.37 7.76
C GLY A 56 -22.63 0.94 8.31
N ARG A 57 -22.64 1.13 9.65
CA ARG A 57 -22.08 2.32 10.31
C ARG A 57 -20.56 2.31 10.21
N ILE A 58 -20.01 3.43 9.76
CA ILE A 58 -18.57 3.60 9.62
C ILE A 58 -17.90 3.81 10.98
N CYS A 59 -16.67 3.32 11.16
CA CYS A 59 -15.88 3.45 12.38
C CYS A 59 -15.89 4.89 12.95
N GLN A 60 -16.06 5.04 14.25
CA GLN A 60 -16.14 6.36 14.91
C GLN A 60 -14.81 7.14 14.89
N LYS A 61 -13.67 6.45 14.77
CA LYS A 61 -12.35 7.10 14.60
C LYS A 61 -12.33 7.82 13.25
N ASN A 62 -12.64 9.11 13.29
CA ASN A 62 -12.83 9.96 12.11
C ASN A 62 -11.72 10.98 11.91
N THR A 63 -10.74 11.10 12.81
CA THR A 63 -9.56 11.95 12.57
C THR A 63 -8.56 11.23 11.69
N ALA A 64 -7.75 12.01 10.97
CA ALA A 64 -6.62 11.46 10.23
C ALA A 64 -5.62 10.78 11.19
N PHE A 65 -4.93 9.76 10.68
CA PHE A 65 -3.72 9.22 11.30
C PHE A 65 -2.50 9.91 10.71
N ASP A 66 -1.52 10.25 11.55
CA ASP A 66 -0.28 10.91 11.12
C ASP A 66 0.55 9.99 10.18
N HIS A 67 0.46 8.69 10.44
CA HIS A 67 1.19 7.66 9.72
C HIS A 67 0.33 6.44 9.43
N GLN A 68 0.58 5.82 8.27
CA GLN A 68 -0.13 4.62 7.85
C GLN A 68 0.04 3.46 8.85
N ALA A 69 1.18 3.36 9.55
CA ALA A 69 1.39 2.38 10.61
C ALA A 69 0.35 2.50 11.75
N GLY A 70 -0.06 3.72 12.10
CA GLY A 70 -1.13 3.96 13.09
C GLY A 70 -2.48 3.47 12.59
N LEU A 71 -2.78 3.68 11.30
CA LEU A 71 -3.98 3.14 10.67
C LEU A 71 -3.98 1.61 10.67
N TYR A 72 -2.84 0.97 10.38
CA TYR A 72 -2.71 -0.49 10.42
C TYR A 72 -2.98 -1.05 11.82
N LEU A 73 -2.39 -0.44 12.84
CA LEU A 73 -2.63 -0.80 14.24
C LEU A 73 -4.09 -0.62 14.63
N HIS A 74 -4.74 0.44 14.13
CA HIS A 74 -6.16 0.68 14.39
C HIS A 74 -7.05 -0.43 13.83
N TYR A 75 -6.84 -0.86 12.58
CA TYR A 75 -7.60 -1.99 12.00
C TYR A 75 -7.44 -3.27 12.81
N ARG A 76 -6.20 -3.60 13.21
CA ARG A 76 -5.94 -4.80 14.02
C ARG A 76 -6.63 -4.74 15.39
N ARG A 77 -6.52 -3.61 16.10
CA ARG A 77 -6.96 -3.50 17.51
C ARG A 77 -8.45 -3.26 17.68
N HIS A 78 -9.10 -2.60 16.71
CA HIS A 78 -10.50 -2.16 16.86
C HIS A 78 -11.46 -2.86 15.92
N HIS A 79 -10.96 -3.58 14.91
CA HIS A 79 -11.79 -4.25 13.91
C HIS A 79 -11.40 -5.71 13.72
N ASP A 80 -10.37 -6.22 14.40
CA ASP A 80 -9.84 -7.58 14.24
C ASP A 80 -9.52 -7.95 12.79
N LEU A 81 -9.11 -6.94 12.01
CA LEU A 81 -8.77 -7.08 10.60
C LEU A 81 -7.27 -6.92 10.39
N GLU A 82 -6.65 -7.89 9.73
CA GLU A 82 -5.24 -7.85 9.36
C GLU A 82 -5.05 -7.11 8.02
N PRO A 83 -4.31 -5.98 8.00
CA PRO A 83 -4.02 -5.29 6.75
C PRO A 83 -2.93 -6.00 5.92
N GLU A 84 -3.08 -5.97 4.60
CA GLU A 84 -2.05 -6.42 3.66
C GLU A 84 -0.84 -5.48 3.76
N ARG A 85 0.33 -6.02 4.10
CA ARG A 85 1.59 -5.26 4.04
C ARG A 85 2.01 -5.05 2.59
N ARG A 86 1.55 -3.96 1.99
CA ARG A 86 1.95 -3.53 0.65
C ARG A 86 3.28 -2.77 0.74
N THR A 87 4.39 -3.50 0.72
CA THR A 87 5.72 -2.89 0.57
C THR A 87 5.81 -2.26 -0.82
N VAL A 88 5.67 -0.94 -0.89
CA VAL A 88 5.91 -0.19 -2.13
C VAL A 88 7.41 -0.07 -2.29
N THR A 89 7.96 -0.88 -3.17
CA THR A 89 9.39 -0.93 -3.44
C THR A 89 9.57 -0.78 -4.92
N GLY A 90 9.89 0.43 -5.35
CA GLY A 90 9.79 0.87 -6.73
C GLY A 90 8.64 1.86 -6.87
N PHE A 91 8.98 3.15 -6.90
CA PHE A 91 8.06 4.20 -7.31
C PHE A 91 8.04 4.21 -8.84
N THR A 92 6.95 3.73 -9.45
CA THR A 92 6.74 3.88 -10.89
C THR A 92 5.78 5.03 -11.16
N TYR A 93 5.95 5.67 -12.32
CA TYR A 93 5.04 6.70 -12.81
C TYR A 93 3.62 6.14 -12.96
N ALA A 94 3.47 4.97 -13.60
CA ALA A 94 2.19 4.30 -13.78
C ALA A 94 1.44 4.05 -12.46
N TYR A 95 2.15 3.62 -11.40
CA TYR A 95 1.51 3.39 -10.10
C TYR A 95 1.03 4.70 -9.45
N ASN A 96 1.78 5.80 -9.61
CA ASN A 96 1.33 7.11 -9.12
C ASN A 96 0.13 7.61 -9.91
N GLN A 97 0.03 7.30 -11.21
CA GLN A 97 -1.14 7.63 -12.03
C GLN A 97 -2.38 6.88 -11.59
N GLU A 98 -2.28 5.57 -11.37
CA GLU A 98 -3.42 4.82 -10.83
C GLU A 98 -3.83 5.31 -9.44
N LEU A 99 -2.89 5.70 -8.58
CA LEU A 99 -3.22 6.29 -7.27
C LEU A 99 -3.91 7.65 -7.43
N ASP A 100 -3.45 8.50 -8.34
CA ASP A 100 -4.08 9.80 -8.61
C ASP A 100 -5.51 9.64 -9.12
N GLU A 101 -5.72 8.73 -10.08
CA GLU A 101 -7.06 8.41 -10.61
C GLU A 101 -7.99 7.90 -9.50
N TRP A 102 -7.48 7.01 -8.64
CA TRP A 102 -8.25 6.48 -7.52
C TRP A 102 -8.64 7.59 -6.53
N TYR A 103 -7.69 8.44 -6.12
CA TYR A 103 -7.98 9.55 -5.20
C TYR A 103 -8.87 10.62 -5.82
N THR A 104 -8.76 10.84 -7.13
CA THR A 104 -9.65 11.73 -7.86
C THR A 104 -11.09 11.24 -7.82
N GLN A 105 -11.34 9.95 -8.07
CA GLN A 105 -12.66 9.34 -7.93
C GLN A 105 -13.19 9.49 -6.50
N VAL A 106 -12.38 9.13 -5.49
CA VAL A 106 -12.77 9.26 -4.07
C VAL A 106 -13.09 10.72 -3.69
N SER A 107 -12.34 11.69 -4.21
CA SER A 107 -12.56 13.13 -3.95
C SER A 107 -13.90 13.63 -4.48
N ARG A 108 -14.42 13.02 -5.54
CA ARG A 108 -15.74 13.32 -6.12
C ARG A 108 -16.88 12.61 -5.39
N GLY A 109 -16.57 11.76 -4.42
CA GLY A 109 -17.55 10.94 -3.74
C GLY A 109 -17.83 9.61 -4.44
N ASP A 110 -17.13 9.28 -5.52
CA ASP A 110 -17.21 7.97 -6.16
C ASP A 110 -16.73 6.87 -5.20
N LYS A 111 -17.03 5.62 -5.55
CA LYS A 111 -16.75 4.44 -4.72
C LYS A 111 -15.96 3.40 -5.55
N PRO A 112 -14.68 3.66 -5.85
CA PRO A 112 -13.88 2.76 -6.68
C PRO A 112 -13.88 1.34 -6.11
N ASN A 113 -14.19 0.35 -6.95
CA ASN A 113 -14.16 -1.07 -6.61
C ASN A 113 -12.88 -1.77 -7.13
N TRP A 114 -11.94 -1.00 -7.68
CA TRP A 114 -10.65 -1.48 -8.18
C TRP A 114 -9.50 -0.97 -7.30
N ILE A 115 -8.37 -1.67 -7.37
CA ILE A 115 -7.19 -1.45 -6.54
C ILE A 115 -6.02 -1.05 -7.46
N PRO A 116 -5.34 0.09 -7.23
CA PRO A 116 -4.09 0.42 -7.92
C PRO A 116 -3.07 -0.72 -7.81
N LYS A 117 -2.59 -1.20 -8.97
CA LYS A 117 -1.72 -2.35 -9.14
C LYS A 117 -0.34 -2.05 -8.58
N LYS A 118 0.12 -2.88 -7.64
CA LYS A 118 1.49 -2.74 -7.12
C LYS A 118 2.47 -2.94 -8.27
N PRO A 119 3.54 -2.14 -8.38
CA PRO A 119 4.60 -2.42 -9.34
C PRO A 119 5.20 -3.79 -9.02
N PHE A 120 5.34 -4.62 -10.05
CA PHE A 120 5.95 -5.93 -9.90
C PHE A 120 7.42 -5.75 -9.55
N ARG A 121 7.88 -6.35 -8.44
CA ARG A 121 9.30 -6.53 -8.21
C ARG A 121 9.75 -7.70 -9.06
N PHE A 122 10.64 -7.46 -10.03
CA PHE A 122 11.57 -8.53 -10.40
C PHE A 122 12.41 -8.84 -9.16
N PRO A 123 12.60 -10.12 -8.78
CA PRO A 123 13.60 -10.46 -7.79
C PRO A 123 14.93 -9.93 -8.30
N THR A 124 15.48 -8.90 -7.67
CA THR A 124 16.88 -8.53 -7.92
C THR A 124 17.70 -9.75 -7.53
N ALA A 125 18.40 -10.35 -8.50
CA ALA A 125 19.28 -11.49 -8.28
C ALA A 125 20.08 -11.25 -7.01
N ALA A 126 19.79 -12.05 -5.98
CA ALA A 126 20.54 -12.01 -4.75
C ALA A 126 22.00 -12.20 -5.12
N LYS A 127 22.86 -11.25 -4.71
CA LYS A 127 24.31 -11.38 -4.84
C LYS A 127 24.70 -12.77 -4.32
N ARG A 128 25.07 -13.70 -5.22
CA ARG A 128 25.72 -14.96 -4.85
C ARG A 128 26.89 -14.56 -3.95
N ARG A 129 26.82 -14.95 -2.68
CA ARG A 129 27.97 -14.87 -1.78
C ARG A 129 29.07 -15.70 -2.45
N LYS A 130 30.16 -15.05 -2.83
CA LYS A 130 31.41 -15.72 -3.20
C LYS A 130 32.01 -16.20 -1.88
N SER A 131 31.69 -17.42 -1.48
CA SER A 131 32.51 -18.16 -0.54
C SER A 131 33.56 -18.87 -1.38
N ASP A 132 34.74 -18.24 -1.45
CA ASP A 132 35.98 -18.93 -1.76
C ASP A 132 36.17 -20.05 -0.72
N SER A 133 36.44 -21.26 -1.19
CA SER A 133 37.36 -22.16 -0.52
C SER A 133 37.83 -23.17 -1.55
N ALA A 134 39.11 -23.05 -1.87
CA ALA A 134 39.86 -23.93 -2.74
C ALA A 134 39.83 -25.36 -2.21
N ASP A 135 39.68 -26.32 -3.11
CA ASP A 135 40.20 -27.66 -2.91
C ASP A 135 40.97 -28.07 -4.17
N THR A 136 42.28 -28.03 -4.04
CA THR A 136 43.25 -28.47 -5.03
C THR A 136 43.43 -29.97 -4.78
N THR A 137 42.85 -30.80 -5.64
CA THR A 137 43.24 -32.21 -5.72
C THR A 137 43.84 -32.46 -7.11
N THR A 138 45.14 -32.75 -7.07
CA THR A 138 46.07 -33.13 -8.14
C THR A 138 45.57 -34.33 -8.94
N PRO A 139 45.73 -34.38 -10.28
CA PRO A 139 45.59 -35.61 -11.04
C PRO A 139 46.87 -36.45 -10.93
N GLU A 140 46.73 -37.68 -10.45
CA GLU A 140 47.75 -38.72 -10.57
C GLU A 140 47.84 -39.24 -12.00
N GLU A 141 49.04 -39.74 -12.25
CA GLU A 141 49.74 -39.95 -13.51
C GLU A 141 49.36 -41.28 -14.18
N GLU A 142 49.77 -41.34 -15.44
CA GLU A 142 49.52 -42.33 -16.48
C GLU A 142 49.88 -43.79 -16.14
N SER A 143 49.11 -44.69 -16.76
CA SER A 143 49.23 -46.15 -16.96
C SER A 143 50.65 -46.71 -17.14
N PRO A 144 50.84 -48.03 -16.99
CA PRO A 144 50.47 -48.98 -18.06
C PRO A 144 49.38 -50.00 -17.70
#